data_AF-A0A358DS90-F1
#
_entry.id   AF-A0A358DS90-F1
#
_cell.length_a   1.000
_cell.length_b   1.000
_cell.length_c   1.000
_cell.angle_alpha   90.00
_cell.angle_beta   90.00
_cell.angle_gamma   90.00
#
_symmetry.space_group_name_H-M   'P 1'
#
loop_
_entity.id
_entity.type
_entity.pdbx_description
1 polymer ?
#
loop_
_entity_poly.entity_id
_entity_poly.type
_entity_poly.pdbx_seq_one_letter_code
_entity_poly.pdbx_strand_id
1 'polypeptide(L)'
;MGKKSGQAPRVPSVWNYSSAIGGSVATLNDLPLELVLLLVEGALSRSDLDRLYRRGAPKGAPPPQRLDRTRVVGAIVGRALGRDDRGDADSPLQTALCQALDKRARTEIRLLDGMKVEQAGELLENYGGLKFAKQRARMIWAAFRHENEAVRTLGKRVSKQLLKGIERGEDTVRIQAQPQKSGTKRNLPSPDVAQLQLQVGRLRQDLEERDQRLHQMQKELQRLQAADHRAIGAQRREEAARHELDELHRQQNREGDELRATLRQRDKEFANVQEERDALRAQLNEIQTGPATPPRIDPRINQLRDERDAARRDRSQLQERLQEALRRLPQSGKGEGLVILLDLANLSAGARALGRPIDYSALVHRLCAGRKPIKVVAFTSGDPNEEGGRRFTEKLQAAGIEVRWKTLWRQVDGNVKADWDVGITLEALRWRHTADSLLLGSGDGDFVELVQQLQTEGLRVEAAGWPERSHRQLKESVDRFFPLDTQDLMPC
;
A
#
# COMPACT_ATOMS: atom_id res chain seq x y z
N MET A 1 -15.42 34.40 -7.48
CA MET A 1 -14.15 33.64 -7.41
C MET A 1 -13.64 33.66 -5.98
N GLY A 2 -14.01 32.64 -5.19
CA GLY A 2 -13.45 32.42 -3.86
C GLY A 2 -12.50 31.22 -3.92
N LYS A 3 -11.21 31.43 -3.63
CA LYS A 3 -10.29 30.35 -3.29
C LYS A 3 -9.73 30.65 -1.91
N LYS A 4 -10.26 29.94 -0.91
CA LYS A 4 -9.68 29.83 0.44
C LYS A 4 -8.38 29.03 0.34
N SER A 5 -7.25 29.65 0.65
CA SER A 5 -5.99 28.97 0.88
C SER A 5 -5.99 28.42 2.30
N GLY A 6 -5.93 27.09 2.44
CA GLY A 6 -5.79 26.42 3.73
C GLY A 6 -4.40 26.68 4.31
N GLN A 7 -4.33 27.49 5.36
CA GLN A 7 -3.12 27.65 6.18
C GLN A 7 -2.84 26.35 6.94
N ALA A 8 -1.61 25.85 6.84
CA ALA A 8 -1.09 24.86 7.78
C ALA A 8 -0.99 25.49 9.19
N PRO A 9 -1.29 24.74 10.28
CA PRO A 9 -1.24 25.30 11.63
C PRO A 9 0.19 25.69 12.00
N ARG A 10 0.39 26.98 12.31
CA ARG A 10 1.65 27.52 12.84
C ARG A 10 2.01 26.79 14.14
N VAL A 11 3.19 26.17 14.16
CA VAL A 11 3.81 25.67 15.39
C VAL A 11 4.18 26.90 16.23
N PRO A 12 3.80 26.98 17.52
CA PRO A 12 4.12 28.14 18.35
C PRO A 12 5.62 28.41 18.36
N SER A 13 6.00 29.65 18.06
CA SER A 13 7.39 30.15 17.97
C SER A 13 8.05 30.39 19.34
N VAL A 14 7.58 29.72 20.41
CA VAL A 14 7.93 30.10 21.80
C VAL A 14 9.19 29.38 22.33
N TRP A 15 9.68 28.34 21.65
CA TRP A 15 10.90 27.65 22.09
C TRP A 15 12.12 28.31 21.44
N ASN A 16 12.50 29.49 21.94
CA ASN A 16 13.68 30.20 21.47
C ASN A 16 14.93 29.49 22.02
N TYR A 17 15.55 28.65 21.20
CA TYR A 17 16.64 27.76 21.63
C TYR A 17 17.94 28.49 22.02
N SER A 18 18.05 29.80 21.78
CA SER A 18 19.27 30.56 22.10
C SER A 18 19.05 31.95 22.72
N SER A 19 17.89 32.26 23.31
CA SER A 19 17.70 33.59 23.93
C SER A 19 17.33 33.53 25.41
N ALA A 20 18.22 34.11 26.21
CA ALA A 20 17.98 34.68 27.53
C ALA A 20 17.81 33.71 28.71
N ILE A 21 18.85 33.73 29.55
CA ILE A 21 18.86 33.40 30.97
C ILE A 21 17.56 33.93 31.62
N GLY A 22 16.69 33.02 32.07
CA GLY A 22 15.44 33.37 32.74
C GLY A 22 14.34 32.31 32.58
N GLY A 23 14.59 31.09 33.09
CA GLY A 23 13.62 29.97 33.08
C GLY A 23 14.18 28.74 32.38
N SER A 24 15.04 27.97 33.07
CA SER A 24 15.85 26.88 32.50
C SER A 24 15.01 25.71 31.96
N VAL A 25 14.80 25.69 30.65
CA VAL A 25 14.42 24.49 29.90
C VAL A 25 15.67 23.63 29.75
N ALA A 26 15.59 22.34 30.08
CA ALA A 26 16.74 21.45 30.01
C ALA A 26 17.24 21.31 28.56
N THR A 27 18.54 21.50 28.37
CA THR A 27 19.23 21.23 27.11
C THR A 27 19.68 19.78 27.04
N LEU A 28 20.00 19.27 25.84
CA LEU A 28 20.56 17.92 25.71
C LEU A 28 21.90 17.76 26.46
N ASN A 29 22.63 18.86 26.67
CA ASN A 29 23.89 18.89 27.41
C ASN A 29 23.69 18.65 28.91
N ASP A 30 22.47 18.85 29.43
CA ASP A 30 22.13 18.62 30.84
C ASP A 30 21.77 17.15 31.13
N LEU A 31 21.78 16.29 30.10
CA LEU A 31 21.38 14.89 30.19
C LEU A 31 22.59 13.95 30.07
N PRO A 32 22.59 12.81 30.79
CA PRO A 32 23.57 11.75 30.57
C PRO A 32 23.56 11.28 29.11
N LEU A 33 24.73 10.97 28.56
CA LEU A 33 24.89 10.56 27.16
C LEU A 33 24.04 9.33 26.83
N GLU A 34 23.95 8.39 27.76
CA GLU A 34 23.17 7.17 27.67
C GLU A 34 21.69 7.47 27.48
N LEU A 35 21.19 8.49 28.21
CA LEU A 35 19.82 8.95 28.08
C LEU A 35 19.58 9.62 26.73
N VAL A 36 20.52 10.45 26.27
CA VAL A 36 20.41 11.10 24.96
C VAL A 36 20.37 10.05 23.84
N LEU A 37 21.23 9.04 23.89
CA LEU A 37 21.21 7.93 22.94
C LEU A 37 19.86 7.22 22.92
N LEU A 38 19.33 6.87 24.09
CA LEU A 38 18.03 6.21 24.23
C LEU A 38 16.86 7.08 23.74
N LEU A 39 16.90 8.39 24.01
CA LEU A 39 15.88 9.33 23.55
C LEU A 39 15.90 9.47 22.04
N VAL A 40 17.07 9.64 21.43
CA VAL A 40 17.23 9.78 19.98
C VAL A 40 16.88 8.48 19.26
N GLU A 41 17.33 7.35 19.79
CA GLU A 41 17.03 6.02 19.24
C GLU A 41 15.54 5.68 19.37
N GLY A 42 14.91 6.02 20.48
CA GLY A 42 13.51 5.71 20.75
C GLY A 42 12.52 6.65 20.07
N ALA A 43 12.75 7.96 20.14
CA ALA A 43 11.74 8.96 19.74
C ALA A 43 11.68 9.19 18.23
N LEU A 44 12.84 9.15 17.54
CA LEU A 44 12.97 9.56 16.14
C LEU A 44 12.78 8.40 15.16
N SER A 45 12.17 8.65 14.01
CA SER A 45 12.02 7.64 12.95
C SER A 45 13.31 7.48 12.14
N ARG A 46 13.45 6.40 11.37
CA ARG A 46 14.63 6.20 10.51
C ARG A 46 14.82 7.35 9.50
N SER A 47 13.75 7.88 8.93
CA SER A 47 13.84 9.03 8.01
C SER A 47 14.25 10.34 8.69
N ASP A 48 13.90 10.53 9.97
CA ASP A 48 14.39 11.69 10.75
C ASP A 48 15.89 11.54 11.01
N LEU A 49 16.34 10.34 11.40
CA LEU A 49 17.75 10.04 11.63
C LEU A 49 18.58 10.20 10.36
N ASP A 50 18.12 9.67 9.21
CA ASP A 50 18.84 9.80 7.95
C ASP A 50 18.99 11.27 7.52
N ARG A 51 17.98 12.10 7.79
CA ARG A 51 18.03 13.55 7.53
C ARG A 51 19.04 14.25 8.44
N LEU A 52 19.00 13.97 9.74
CA LEU A 52 19.93 14.54 10.72
C LEU A 52 21.37 14.08 10.46
N TYR A 53 21.56 12.82 10.12
CA TYR A 53 22.86 12.27 9.74
C TYR A 53 23.45 12.99 8.54
N ARG A 54 22.69 13.16 7.46
CA ARG A 54 23.16 13.90 6.27
C ARG A 54 23.54 15.35 6.58
N ARG A 55 22.85 15.98 7.54
CA ARG A 55 23.13 17.36 7.97
C ARG A 55 24.44 17.47 8.75
N GLY A 56 24.83 16.42 9.48
CA GLY A 56 26.05 16.38 10.27
C GLY A 56 27.21 15.60 9.66
N ALA A 57 27.00 14.81 8.60
CA ALA A 57 28.01 13.90 8.05
C ALA A 57 29.19 14.64 7.38
N PRO A 58 30.45 14.17 7.56
CA PRO A 58 31.60 14.75 6.89
C PRO A 58 31.60 14.38 5.41
N LYS A 59 32.34 15.13 4.59
CA LYS A 59 32.53 14.79 3.17
C LYS A 59 33.15 13.40 3.04
N GLY A 60 32.56 12.54 2.21
CA GLY A 60 33.02 11.17 1.98
C GLY A 60 32.48 10.11 2.94
N ALA A 61 31.66 10.48 3.94
CA ALA A 61 31.03 9.48 4.80
C ALA A 61 30.04 8.58 4.02
N PRO A 62 29.92 7.31 4.43
CA PRO A 62 28.98 6.39 3.81
C PRO A 62 27.54 6.90 3.95
N PRO A 63 26.70 6.67 2.92
CA PRO A 63 25.31 7.05 2.96
C PRO A 63 24.59 6.31 4.11
N PRO A 64 23.63 6.95 4.80
CA PRO A 64 23.01 6.38 5.98
C PRO A 64 22.32 5.03 5.71
N GLN A 65 21.90 4.76 4.47
CA GLN A 65 21.31 3.48 4.06
C GLN A 65 22.26 2.29 4.16
N ARG A 66 23.59 2.52 4.18
CA ARG A 66 24.61 1.48 4.36
C ARG A 66 25.02 1.29 5.82
N LEU A 67 24.46 2.07 6.74
CA LEU A 67 24.76 2.01 8.16
C LEU A 67 23.58 1.46 8.94
N ASP A 68 23.85 0.65 9.95
CA ASP A 68 22.82 0.23 10.91
C ASP A 68 22.25 1.44 11.69
N ARG A 69 21.16 1.22 12.41
CA ARG A 69 20.46 2.29 13.13
C ARG A 69 21.34 2.89 14.24
N THR A 70 22.01 2.04 15.00
CA THR A 70 22.79 2.42 16.17
C THR A 70 24.01 3.26 15.78
N ARG A 71 24.71 2.93 14.69
CA ARG A 71 25.82 3.72 14.14
C ARG A 71 25.36 5.09 13.65
N VAL A 72 24.19 5.17 13.02
CA VAL A 72 23.61 6.44 12.59
C VAL A 72 23.26 7.32 13.80
N VAL A 73 22.65 6.74 14.84
CA VAL A 73 22.33 7.46 16.09
C VAL A 73 23.62 7.93 16.77
N GLY A 74 24.61 7.05 16.94
CA GLY A 74 25.90 7.38 17.55
C GLY A 74 26.63 8.50 16.81
N ALA A 75 26.62 8.50 15.48
CA ALA A 75 27.23 9.55 14.68
C ALA A 75 26.52 10.91 14.79
N ILE A 76 25.17 10.92 14.91
CA ILE A 76 24.39 12.14 15.12
C ILE A 76 24.65 12.69 16.52
N VAL A 77 24.51 11.85 17.55
CA VAL A 77 24.66 12.26 18.95
C VAL A 77 26.10 12.68 19.25
N GLY A 78 27.08 11.90 18.79
CA GLY A 78 28.50 12.20 18.99
C GLY A 78 28.94 13.52 18.35
N ARG A 79 28.26 13.97 17.27
CA ARG A 79 28.50 15.30 16.70
C ARG A 79 27.64 16.41 17.31
N ALA A 80 26.41 16.09 17.67
CA ALA A 80 25.51 17.07 18.29
C ALA A 80 25.95 17.45 19.71
N LEU A 81 26.64 16.53 20.41
CA LEU A 81 27.21 16.73 21.75
C LEU A 81 28.74 16.87 21.71
N GLY A 82 29.37 16.60 20.57
CA GLY A 82 30.80 16.78 20.39
C GLY A 82 31.13 18.26 20.30
N ARG A 83 32.19 18.68 21.00
CA ARG A 83 32.73 20.05 20.87
C ARG A 83 33.34 20.19 19.48
N ASP A 84 32.85 21.13 18.70
CA ASP A 84 33.53 21.64 17.51
C ASP A 84 34.83 22.35 17.89
N ASP A 85 35.77 22.50 16.95
CA ASP A 85 37.10 23.14 17.13
C ASP A 85 37.03 24.59 17.67
N ARG A 86 35.83 25.17 17.79
CA ARG A 86 35.56 26.53 18.29
C ARG A 86 34.93 26.55 19.69
N GLY A 87 34.59 25.40 20.27
CA GLY A 87 34.07 25.29 21.64
C GLY A 87 32.69 25.91 21.88
N ASP A 88 31.87 26.10 20.83
CA ASP A 88 30.53 26.68 20.97
C ASP A 88 29.54 25.64 21.55
N ALA A 89 28.69 26.10 22.46
CA ALA A 89 27.75 25.23 23.19
C ALA A 89 26.52 24.81 22.39
N ASP A 90 26.27 25.46 21.23
CA ASP A 90 25.08 25.30 20.38
C ASP A 90 25.45 25.00 18.92
N SER A 91 25.61 23.72 18.60
CA SER A 91 25.81 23.30 17.22
C SER A 91 24.49 23.37 16.43
N PRO A 92 24.48 23.83 15.15
CA PRO A 92 23.29 23.79 14.29
C PRO A 92 22.67 22.39 14.15
N LEU A 93 23.45 21.34 14.39
CA LEU A 93 22.97 19.96 14.44
C LEU A 93 22.23 19.65 15.74
N GLN A 94 22.69 20.17 16.88
CA GLN A 94 22.04 20.03 18.18
C GLN A 94 20.67 20.72 18.18
N THR A 95 20.58 21.94 17.65
CA THR A 95 19.29 22.63 17.47
C THR A 95 18.34 21.81 16.59
N ALA A 96 18.84 21.29 15.47
CA ALA A 96 18.03 20.45 14.57
C ALA A 96 17.57 19.15 15.24
N LEU A 97 18.40 18.57 16.10
CA LEU A 97 18.07 17.37 16.88
C LEU A 97 16.97 17.65 17.90
N CYS A 98 17.10 18.73 18.69
CA CYS A 98 16.06 19.17 19.64
C CYS A 98 14.73 19.46 18.94
N GLN A 99 14.75 20.16 17.79
CA GLN A 99 13.55 20.43 17.00
C GLN A 99 12.89 19.15 16.48
N ALA A 100 13.68 18.14 16.08
CA ALA A 100 13.15 16.87 15.64
C ALA A 100 12.48 16.10 16.80
N LEU A 101 13.09 16.13 18.00
CA LEU A 101 12.52 15.52 19.21
C LEU A 101 11.22 16.23 19.61
N ASP A 102 11.22 17.56 19.68
CA ASP A 102 10.02 18.36 19.98
C ASP A 102 8.90 18.09 18.97
N LYS A 103 9.24 18.01 17.69
CA LYS A 103 8.27 17.66 16.64
C LYS A 103 7.65 16.28 16.84
N ARG A 104 8.44 15.30 17.29
CA ARG A 104 7.96 13.92 17.51
C ARG A 104 7.23 13.75 18.84
N ALA A 105 7.50 14.59 19.84
CA ALA A 105 6.88 14.57 21.15
C ALA A 105 5.69 15.54 21.32
N ARG A 106 5.20 16.17 20.23
CA ARG A 106 4.15 17.20 20.30
C ARG A 106 2.89 16.75 21.05
N THR A 107 2.48 15.51 20.88
CA THR A 107 1.28 14.98 21.52
C THR A 107 1.51 14.82 23.02
N GLU A 108 2.67 14.29 23.40
CA GLU A 108 3.08 14.09 24.78
C GLU A 108 3.31 15.40 25.52
N ILE A 109 3.87 16.42 24.85
CA ILE A 109 4.02 17.78 25.38
C ILE A 109 2.63 18.35 25.72
N ARG A 110 1.70 18.35 24.75
CA ARG A 110 0.33 18.84 25.00
C ARG A 110 -0.40 18.07 26.09
N LEU A 111 -0.11 16.77 26.21
CA LEU A 111 -0.71 15.92 27.23
C LEU A 111 -0.26 16.36 28.63
N LEU A 112 1.04 16.57 28.82
CA LEU A 112 1.59 17.01 30.10
C LEU A 112 1.20 18.45 30.45
N ASP A 113 1.17 19.35 29.46
CA ASP A 113 0.76 20.75 29.66
C ASP A 113 -0.68 20.85 30.21
N GLY A 114 -1.54 19.88 29.90
CA GLY A 114 -2.93 19.81 30.37
C GLY A 114 -3.13 19.08 31.69
N MET A 115 -2.08 18.58 32.35
CA MET A 115 -2.16 17.73 33.55
C MET A 115 -1.69 18.43 34.82
N LYS A 116 -2.26 18.02 35.96
CA LYS A 116 -1.71 18.37 37.28
C LYS A 116 -0.44 17.58 37.57
N VAL A 117 0.44 18.11 38.44
CA VAL A 117 1.77 17.55 38.73
C VAL A 117 1.67 16.12 39.28
N GLU A 118 0.67 15.84 40.12
CA GLU A 118 0.43 14.53 40.73
C GLU A 118 0.07 13.50 39.65
N GLN A 119 -0.80 13.87 38.71
CA GLN A 119 -1.22 13.02 37.59
C GLN A 119 -0.07 12.79 36.60
N ALA A 120 0.75 13.82 36.35
CA ALA A 120 1.96 13.70 35.56
C ALA A 120 2.99 12.76 36.24
N GLY A 121 3.09 12.81 37.57
CA GLY A 121 3.92 11.90 38.36
C GLY A 121 3.47 10.44 38.23
N GLU A 122 2.19 10.17 38.46
CA GLU A 122 1.61 8.84 38.27
C GLU A 122 1.82 8.33 36.84
N LEU A 123 1.62 9.19 35.84
CA LEU A 123 1.82 8.82 34.44
C LEU A 123 3.30 8.50 34.15
N LEU A 124 4.25 9.30 34.63
CA LEU A 124 5.67 9.08 34.39
C LEU A 124 6.22 7.86 35.13
N GLU A 125 5.73 7.57 36.34
CA GLU A 125 6.19 6.46 37.19
C GLU A 125 5.52 5.12 36.78
N ASN A 126 4.23 5.12 36.45
CA ASN A 126 3.51 3.91 36.02
C ASN A 126 3.84 3.45 34.60
N TYR A 127 4.58 4.26 33.84
CA TYR A 127 5.15 3.79 32.57
C TYR A 127 6.18 2.67 32.78
N GLY A 128 6.60 2.32 34.00
CA GLY A 128 7.61 1.30 34.34
C GLY A 128 7.47 -0.13 33.78
N GLY A 129 6.34 -0.51 33.16
CA GLY A 129 6.05 -1.92 32.78
C GLY A 129 6.11 -2.32 31.29
N LEU A 130 6.80 -1.59 30.42
CA LEU A 130 6.77 -1.85 28.96
C LEU A 130 8.17 -1.77 28.31
N LYS A 131 8.53 -2.78 27.51
CA LYS A 131 9.71 -2.77 26.61
C LYS A 131 9.84 -1.40 25.93
N PHE A 132 11.04 -0.82 25.94
CA PHE A 132 11.38 0.55 25.50
C PHE A 132 10.64 1.00 24.21
N ALA A 133 9.45 1.58 24.36
CA ALA A 133 8.60 2.01 23.26
C ALA A 133 8.82 3.49 22.93
N LYS A 134 8.70 3.85 21.65
CA LYS A 134 8.89 5.21 21.10
C LYS A 134 8.16 6.31 21.88
N GLN A 135 7.01 5.97 22.47
CA GLN A 135 6.18 6.85 23.27
C GLN A 135 6.83 7.22 24.62
N ARG A 136 7.55 6.29 25.27
CA ARG A 136 8.26 6.57 26.52
C ARG A 136 9.38 7.59 26.32
N ALA A 137 10.18 7.42 25.27
CA ALA A 137 11.23 8.37 24.92
C ALA A 137 10.65 9.78 24.66
N ARG A 138 9.49 9.87 24.00
CA ARG A 138 8.79 11.14 23.77
C ARG A 138 8.21 11.73 25.05
N MET A 139 7.67 10.90 25.94
CA MET A 139 7.11 11.35 27.22
C MET A 139 8.20 11.88 28.16
N ILE A 140 9.34 11.18 28.22
CA ILE A 140 10.52 11.62 28.97
C ILE A 140 11.03 12.94 28.39
N TRP A 141 11.16 13.05 27.06
CA TRP A 141 11.54 14.30 26.40
C TRP A 141 10.54 15.42 26.70
N ALA A 142 9.23 15.15 26.63
CA ALA A 142 8.18 16.11 26.97
C ALA A 142 8.29 16.60 28.42
N ALA A 143 8.54 15.70 29.38
CA ALA A 143 8.74 16.05 30.77
C ALA A 143 9.98 16.95 30.98
N PHE A 144 11.07 16.73 30.23
CA PHE A 144 12.25 17.61 30.25
C PHE A 144 11.99 19.01 29.69
N ARG A 145 11.08 19.11 28.73
CA ARG A 145 10.71 20.35 28.04
C ARG A 145 9.56 21.11 28.73
N HIS A 146 8.93 20.50 29.72
CA HIS A 146 7.78 21.06 30.43
C HIS A 146 8.14 22.33 31.22
N GLU A 147 7.23 23.31 31.31
CA GLU A 147 7.46 24.60 31.97
C GLU A 147 7.53 24.48 33.51
N ASN A 148 6.74 23.57 34.08
CA ASN A 148 6.74 23.29 35.53
C ASN A 148 7.98 22.49 35.97
N GLU A 149 8.75 23.07 36.90
CA GLU A 149 9.99 22.48 37.44
C GLU A 149 9.78 21.15 38.19
N ALA A 150 8.63 20.95 38.83
CA ALA A 150 8.32 19.70 39.51
C ALA A 150 8.20 18.54 38.51
N VAL A 151 7.56 18.77 37.37
CA VAL A 151 7.43 17.79 36.28
C VAL A 151 8.79 17.49 35.64
N ARG A 152 9.64 18.51 35.43
CA ARG A 152 11.02 18.30 34.97
C ARG A 152 11.83 17.45 35.95
N THR A 153 11.66 17.69 37.24
CA THR A 153 12.36 16.94 38.30
C THR A 153 11.90 15.49 38.38
N LEU A 154 10.60 15.24 38.19
CA LEU A 154 10.04 13.90 38.04
C LEU A 154 10.63 13.18 36.82
N GLY A 155 10.66 13.84 35.65
CA GLY A 155 11.29 13.31 34.44
C GLY A 155 12.77 12.94 34.64
N LYS A 156 13.54 13.79 35.34
CA LYS A 156 14.93 13.50 35.74
C LYS A 156 15.04 12.26 36.64
N ARG A 157 14.17 12.14 37.65
CA ARG A 157 14.16 11.02 38.60
C ARG A 157 13.85 9.70 37.91
N VAL A 158 12.78 9.66 37.12
CA VAL A 158 12.35 8.48 36.36
C VAL A 158 13.45 8.06 35.38
N SER A 159 14.06 9.01 34.66
CA SER A 159 15.16 8.71 33.75
C SER A 159 16.38 8.09 34.46
N LYS A 160 16.75 8.60 35.64
CA LYS A 160 17.84 8.03 36.45
C LYS A 160 17.51 6.62 36.94
N GLN A 161 16.27 6.35 37.34
CA GLN A 161 15.83 5.01 37.74
C GLN A 161 15.88 4.04 36.56
N LEU A 162 15.47 4.48 35.38
CA LEU A 162 15.51 3.67 34.16
C LEU A 162 16.95 3.28 33.78
N LEU A 163 17.88 4.23 33.79
CA LEU A 163 19.29 3.95 33.47
C LEU A 163 19.89 2.94 34.46
N LYS A 164 19.62 3.11 35.76
CA LYS A 164 20.08 2.17 36.80
C LYS A 164 19.49 0.77 36.65
N GLY A 165 18.24 0.65 36.19
CA GLY A 165 17.63 -0.65 35.89
C GLY A 165 18.29 -1.33 34.69
N ILE A 166 18.57 -0.56 33.62
CA ILE A 166 19.27 -1.06 32.43
C ILE A 166 20.69 -1.55 32.78
N GLU A 167 21.43 -0.78 33.58
CA GLU A 167 22.80 -1.13 34.02
C GLU A 167 22.86 -2.43 34.83
N ARG A 168 21.79 -2.76 35.57
CA ARG A 168 21.71 -4.00 36.36
C ARG A 168 21.21 -5.20 35.56
N GLY A 169 20.94 -5.03 34.26
CA GLY A 169 20.32 -6.08 33.45
C GLY A 169 18.90 -6.44 33.90
N GLU A 170 18.24 -5.56 34.66
CA GLU A 170 16.85 -5.71 35.07
C GLU A 170 15.97 -5.49 33.82
N ASP A 171 15.73 -6.56 33.06
CA ASP A 171 14.65 -6.59 32.06
C ASP A 171 13.36 -6.22 32.82
N THR A 172 12.79 -5.04 32.52
CA THR A 172 11.86 -4.24 33.35
C THR A 172 10.66 -5.02 33.93
N VAL A 173 10.89 -5.84 34.95
CA VAL A 173 9.91 -6.56 35.75
C VAL A 173 10.48 -6.68 37.17
N ARG A 174 9.68 -6.29 38.16
CA ARG A 174 9.90 -6.32 39.62
C ARG A 174 10.85 -5.26 40.19
N ILE A 175 10.25 -4.20 40.73
CA ILE A 175 10.72 -3.62 41.99
C ILE A 175 9.87 -4.23 43.10
N GLN A 176 10.35 -5.33 43.70
CA GLN A 176 9.94 -5.67 45.06
C GLN A 176 10.75 -4.80 46.02
N ALA A 177 10.06 -3.97 46.80
CA ALA A 177 10.67 -3.24 47.90
C ALA A 177 11.20 -4.24 48.94
N GLN A 178 12.52 -4.31 49.12
CA GLN A 178 13.12 -4.94 50.29
C GLN A 178 12.97 -4.01 51.50
N PRO A 179 12.53 -4.49 52.68
CA PRO A 179 12.64 -3.73 53.90
C PRO A 179 14.07 -3.79 54.44
N GLN A 180 14.53 -2.64 54.94
CA GLN A 180 15.84 -2.47 55.55
C GLN A 180 16.04 -3.38 56.77
N LYS A 181 17.29 -3.82 56.96
CA LYS A 181 17.75 -4.54 58.15
C LYS A 181 17.75 -3.60 59.37
N SER A 182 16.96 -3.93 60.38
CA SER A 182 17.26 -3.62 61.77
C SER A 182 16.92 -4.86 62.60
N GLY A 183 17.89 -5.38 63.35
CA GLY A 183 17.72 -6.60 64.14
C GLY A 183 16.66 -6.45 65.23
N THR A 184 16.02 -7.55 65.62
CA THR A 184 16.04 -8.15 66.99
C THR A 184 15.04 -9.33 67.06
N LYS A 185 15.49 -10.44 67.64
CA LYS A 185 14.83 -11.65 68.23
C LYS A 185 13.46 -12.17 67.72
N ARG A 186 13.43 -13.49 67.43
CA ARG A 186 12.29 -14.32 67.01
C ARG A 186 11.23 -14.51 68.11
N ASN A 187 9.94 -14.42 67.73
CA ASN A 187 8.80 -15.05 68.40
C ASN A 187 7.99 -15.84 67.36
N LEU A 188 7.52 -17.05 67.69
CA LEU A 188 6.64 -17.86 66.83
C LEU A 188 5.17 -17.36 66.93
N PRO A 189 4.42 -17.30 65.81
CA PRO A 189 3.05 -16.77 65.80
C PRO A 189 1.99 -17.79 66.26
N SER A 190 0.85 -17.31 66.77
CA SER A 190 -0.28 -18.11 67.28
C SER A 190 -1.03 -18.87 66.15
N PRO A 191 -1.82 -19.92 66.47
CA PRO A 191 -2.52 -20.76 65.48
C PRO A 191 -3.43 -19.97 64.50
N ASP A 192 -4.09 -18.91 64.98
CA ASP A 192 -4.96 -18.05 64.15
C ASP A 192 -4.16 -17.24 63.12
N VAL A 193 -2.93 -16.85 63.47
CA VAL A 193 -2.02 -16.11 62.58
C VAL A 193 -1.50 -17.03 61.47
N ALA A 194 -1.27 -18.32 61.76
CA ALA A 194 -0.84 -19.29 60.76
C ALA A 194 -1.95 -19.58 59.72
N GLN A 195 -3.21 -19.67 60.15
CA GLN A 195 -4.35 -19.82 59.23
C GLN A 195 -4.52 -18.58 58.33
N LEU A 196 -4.44 -17.37 58.91
CA LEU A 196 -4.49 -16.13 58.16
C LEU A 196 -3.32 -16.00 57.16
N GLN A 197 -2.11 -16.44 57.53
CA GLN A 197 -0.97 -16.47 56.62
C GLN A 197 -1.20 -17.40 55.42
N LEU A 198 -1.84 -18.53 55.64
CA LEU A 198 -2.14 -19.49 54.58
C LEU A 198 -3.24 -18.97 53.63
N GLN A 199 -4.25 -18.28 54.18
CA GLN A 199 -5.29 -17.62 53.40
C GLN A 199 -4.74 -16.43 52.59
N VAL A 200 -3.85 -15.63 53.18
CA VAL A 200 -3.12 -14.56 52.48
C VAL A 200 -2.22 -15.15 51.37
N GLY A 201 -1.59 -16.30 51.62
CA GLY A 201 -0.80 -17.01 50.61
C GLY A 201 -1.62 -17.43 49.38
N ARG A 202 -2.80 -18.02 49.60
CA ARG A 202 -3.73 -18.38 48.51
C ARG A 202 -4.22 -17.16 47.74
N LEU A 203 -4.63 -16.11 48.46
CA LEU A 203 -5.07 -14.86 47.83
C LEU A 203 -3.96 -14.20 47.01
N ARG A 204 -2.69 -14.27 47.46
CA ARG A 204 -1.54 -13.77 46.70
C ARG A 204 -1.32 -14.55 45.40
N GLN A 205 -1.43 -15.88 45.45
CA GLN A 205 -1.28 -16.73 44.26
C GLN A 205 -2.39 -16.45 43.24
N ASP A 206 -3.65 -16.36 43.70
CA ASP A 206 -4.80 -15.98 42.87
C ASP A 206 -4.63 -14.59 42.23
N LEU A 207 -4.05 -13.63 42.96
CA LEU A 207 -3.76 -12.30 42.45
C LEU A 207 -2.68 -12.36 41.37
N GLU A 208 -1.62 -13.14 41.59
CA GLU A 208 -0.50 -13.28 40.66
C GLU A 208 -0.95 -13.96 39.34
N GLU A 209 -1.85 -14.94 39.41
CA GLU A 209 -2.47 -15.56 38.22
C GLU A 209 -3.37 -14.58 37.46
N ARG A 210 -4.18 -13.78 38.16
CA ARG A 210 -5.02 -12.75 37.54
C ARG A 210 -4.18 -11.65 36.88
N ASP A 211 -3.09 -11.23 37.50
CA ASP A 211 -2.16 -10.24 36.96
C ASP A 211 -1.45 -10.74 35.70
N GLN A 212 -1.03 -12.01 35.67
CA GLN A 212 -0.48 -12.64 34.47
C GLN A 212 -1.50 -12.64 33.32
N ARG A 213 -2.76 -12.97 33.61
CA ARG A 213 -3.84 -12.96 32.62
C ARG A 213 -4.14 -11.55 32.09
N LEU A 214 -4.19 -10.55 32.97
CA LEU A 214 -4.34 -9.14 32.59
C LEU A 214 -3.18 -8.68 31.70
N HIS A 215 -1.94 -9.06 32.03
CA HIS A 215 -0.77 -8.73 31.22
C HIS A 215 -0.82 -9.36 29.83
N GLN A 216 -1.31 -10.59 29.72
CA GLN A 216 -1.49 -11.28 28.44
C GLN A 216 -2.57 -10.61 27.59
N MET A 217 -3.71 -10.26 28.19
CA MET A 217 -4.78 -9.50 27.52
C MET A 217 -4.32 -8.11 27.08
N GLN A 218 -3.50 -7.40 27.87
CA GLN A 218 -2.94 -6.11 27.48
C GLN A 218 -1.98 -6.21 26.29
N LYS A 219 -1.15 -7.26 26.22
CA LYS A 219 -0.28 -7.52 25.06
C LYS A 219 -1.10 -7.78 23.80
N GLU A 220 -2.20 -8.53 23.93
CA GLU A 220 -3.10 -8.81 22.82
C GLU A 220 -3.82 -7.54 22.36
N LEU A 221 -4.33 -6.73 23.28
CA LEU A 221 -4.95 -5.44 22.99
C LEU A 221 -3.98 -4.50 22.27
N GLN A 222 -2.71 -4.40 22.71
CA GLN A 222 -1.69 -3.61 22.02
C GLN A 222 -1.39 -4.12 20.61
N ARG A 223 -1.36 -5.44 20.40
CA ARG A 223 -1.18 -6.03 19.06
C ARG A 223 -2.35 -5.67 18.14
N LEU A 224 -3.57 -5.77 18.64
CA LEU A 224 -4.78 -5.43 17.89
C LEU A 224 -4.84 -3.93 17.58
N GLN A 225 -4.56 -3.06 18.55
CA GLN A 225 -4.49 -1.61 18.32
C GLN A 225 -3.42 -1.24 17.29
N ALA A 226 -2.24 -1.88 17.34
CA ALA A 226 -1.18 -1.66 16.35
C ALA A 226 -1.54 -2.19 14.95
N ALA A 227 -2.36 -3.24 14.86
CA ALA A 227 -2.92 -3.72 13.60
C ALA A 227 -3.96 -2.72 13.05
N ASP A 228 -4.85 -2.23 13.91
CA ASP A 228 -5.89 -1.25 13.58
C ASP A 228 -5.31 0.08 13.06
N HIS A 229 -4.30 0.63 13.74
CA HIS A 229 -3.61 1.84 13.26
C HIS A 229 -2.91 1.64 11.92
N ARG A 230 -2.41 0.42 11.65
CA ARG A 230 -1.81 0.08 10.35
C ARG A 230 -2.88 -0.06 9.27
N ALA A 231 -4.04 -0.61 9.60
CA ALA A 231 -5.19 -0.71 8.71
C ALA A 231 -5.71 0.69 8.34
N ILE A 232 -5.93 1.57 9.32
CA ILE A 232 -6.35 2.97 9.10
C ILE A 232 -5.32 3.71 8.23
N GLY A 233 -4.03 3.51 8.49
CA GLY A 233 -2.96 4.11 7.70
C GLY A 233 -2.87 3.59 6.26
N ALA A 234 -3.22 2.32 6.03
CA ALA A 234 -3.31 1.73 4.70
C ALA A 234 -4.55 2.25 3.96
N GLN A 235 -5.70 2.28 4.63
CA GLN A 235 -6.96 2.79 4.08
C GLN A 235 -6.85 4.25 3.63
N ARG A 236 -6.22 5.12 4.42
CA ARG A 236 -5.98 6.52 3.99
C ARG A 236 -5.09 6.66 2.76
N ARG A 237 -4.11 5.75 2.57
CA ARG A 237 -3.27 5.75 1.36
C ARG A 237 -4.03 5.23 0.16
N GLU A 238 -4.87 4.23 0.37
CA GLU A 238 -5.76 3.70 -0.66
C GLU A 238 -6.77 4.75 -1.11
N GLU A 239 -7.41 5.46 -0.18
CA GLU A 239 -8.32 6.58 -0.47
C GLU A 239 -7.63 7.72 -1.22
N ALA A 240 -6.39 8.08 -0.82
CA ALA A 240 -5.62 9.10 -1.54
C ALA A 240 -5.27 8.66 -2.96
N ALA A 241 -4.84 7.40 -3.14
CA ALA A 241 -4.55 6.83 -4.46
C ALA A 241 -5.80 6.74 -5.34
N ARG A 242 -6.96 6.39 -4.77
CA ARG A 242 -8.25 6.39 -5.48
C ARG A 242 -8.64 7.80 -5.95
N HIS A 243 -8.44 8.82 -5.10
CA HIS A 243 -8.74 10.19 -5.50
C HIS A 243 -7.81 10.68 -6.63
N GLU A 244 -6.52 10.32 -6.60
CA GLU A 244 -5.57 10.63 -7.67
C GLU A 244 -5.94 9.91 -8.98
N LEU A 245 -6.38 8.65 -8.88
CA LEU A 245 -6.86 7.87 -10.02
C LEU A 245 -8.14 8.47 -10.63
N ASP A 246 -9.12 8.85 -9.80
CA ASP A 246 -10.35 9.51 -10.26
C ASP A 246 -10.06 10.82 -10.99
N GLU A 247 -9.07 11.60 -10.52
CA GLU A 247 -8.65 12.83 -11.21
C GLU A 247 -8.05 12.54 -12.59
N LEU A 248 -7.20 11.51 -12.69
CA LEU A 248 -6.63 11.06 -13.97
C LEU A 248 -7.71 10.53 -14.92
N HIS A 249 -8.67 9.74 -14.44
CA HIS A 249 -9.80 9.24 -15.25
C HIS A 249 -10.66 10.39 -15.77
N ARG A 250 -10.95 11.39 -14.92
CA ARG A 250 -11.68 12.61 -15.35
C ARG A 250 -10.89 13.41 -16.37
N GLN A 251 -9.56 13.39 -16.33
CA GLN A 251 -8.73 14.03 -17.35
C GLN A 251 -8.79 13.26 -18.67
N GLN A 252 -8.59 11.94 -18.64
CA GLN A 252 -8.66 11.09 -19.84
C GLN A 252 -10.04 11.13 -20.52
N ASN A 253 -11.12 11.13 -19.74
CA ASN A 253 -12.47 11.24 -20.29
C ASN A 253 -12.70 12.58 -21.00
N ARG A 254 -12.16 13.68 -20.47
CA ARG A 254 -12.20 14.99 -21.13
C ARG A 254 -11.42 14.98 -22.45
N GLU A 255 -10.20 14.46 -22.44
CA GLU A 255 -9.39 14.33 -23.65
C GLU A 255 -10.08 13.42 -24.70
N GLY A 256 -10.70 12.33 -24.25
CA GLY A 256 -11.47 11.42 -25.11
C GLY A 256 -12.72 12.08 -25.70
N ASP A 257 -13.43 12.91 -24.94
CA ASP A 257 -14.59 13.66 -25.43
C ASP A 257 -14.20 14.74 -26.44
N GLU A 258 -13.06 15.42 -26.24
CA GLU A 258 -12.48 16.36 -27.20
C GLU A 258 -12.10 15.66 -28.51
N LEU A 259 -11.47 14.49 -28.43
CA LEU A 259 -11.14 13.66 -29.60
C LEU A 259 -12.41 13.20 -30.34
N ARG A 260 -13.45 12.74 -29.62
CA ARG A 260 -14.75 12.35 -30.21
C ARG A 260 -15.47 13.52 -30.85
N ALA A 261 -15.39 14.72 -30.28
CA ALA A 261 -15.92 15.94 -30.89
C ALA A 261 -15.19 16.26 -32.20
N THR A 262 -13.86 16.17 -32.18
CA THR A 262 -13.01 16.38 -33.36
C THR A 262 -13.32 15.38 -34.47
N LEU A 263 -13.45 14.09 -34.15
CA LEU A 263 -13.81 13.04 -35.10
C LEU A 263 -15.19 13.29 -35.73
N ARG A 264 -16.20 13.64 -34.92
CA ARG A 264 -17.54 14.01 -35.43
C ARG A 264 -17.50 15.20 -36.38
N GLN A 265 -16.61 16.16 -36.14
CA GLN A 265 -16.43 17.30 -37.04
C GLN A 265 -15.78 16.86 -38.37
N ARG A 266 -14.76 16.00 -38.32
CA ARG A 266 -14.14 15.42 -39.52
C ARG A 266 -15.10 14.56 -40.33
N ASP A 267 -15.98 13.79 -39.69
CA ASP A 267 -16.99 12.98 -40.38
C ASP A 267 -18.01 13.86 -41.12
N LYS A 268 -18.42 14.99 -40.52
CA LYS A 268 -19.25 15.99 -41.21
C LYS A 268 -18.53 16.62 -42.39
N GLU A 269 -17.25 16.99 -42.23
CA GLU A 269 -16.42 17.49 -43.32
C GLU A 269 -16.34 16.46 -44.46
N PHE A 270 -16.15 15.17 -44.13
CA PHE A 270 -16.09 14.10 -45.12
C PHE A 270 -17.43 13.90 -45.83
N ALA A 271 -18.55 13.93 -45.11
CA ALA A 271 -19.89 13.83 -45.70
C ALA A 271 -20.16 14.96 -46.71
N ASN A 272 -19.80 16.20 -46.36
CA ASN A 272 -19.93 17.35 -47.28
C ASN A 272 -19.09 17.15 -48.55
N VAL A 273 -17.85 16.66 -48.41
CA VAL A 273 -16.97 16.36 -49.55
C VAL A 273 -17.54 15.23 -50.41
N GLN A 274 -18.21 14.24 -49.82
CA GLN A 274 -18.88 13.17 -50.57
C GLN A 274 -20.09 13.69 -51.35
N GLU A 275 -20.93 14.53 -50.73
CA GLU A 275 -22.06 15.19 -51.42
C GLU A 275 -21.58 16.04 -52.60
N GLU A 276 -20.53 16.84 -52.40
CA GLU A 276 -19.97 17.70 -53.45
C GLU A 276 -19.39 16.86 -54.60
N ARG A 277 -18.72 15.74 -54.28
CA ARG A 277 -18.26 14.77 -55.27
C ARG A 277 -19.42 14.17 -56.06
N ASP A 278 -20.49 13.76 -55.38
CA ASP A 278 -21.61 13.08 -56.02
C ASP A 278 -22.42 14.06 -56.91
N ALA A 279 -22.54 15.32 -56.49
CA ALA A 279 -23.08 16.40 -57.31
C ALA A 279 -22.25 16.66 -58.58
N LEU A 280 -20.92 16.76 -58.44
CA LEU A 280 -20.01 16.89 -59.58
C LEU A 280 -20.08 15.68 -60.52
N ARG A 281 -20.27 14.48 -59.97
CA ARG A 281 -20.40 13.24 -60.74
C ARG A 281 -21.72 13.18 -61.51
N ALA A 282 -22.81 13.70 -60.93
CA ALA A 282 -24.09 13.85 -61.61
C ALA A 282 -23.99 14.83 -62.79
N GLN A 283 -23.35 15.99 -62.58
CA GLN A 283 -23.05 16.95 -63.65
C GLN A 283 -22.17 16.34 -64.75
N LEU A 284 -21.17 15.53 -64.38
CA LEU A 284 -20.32 14.83 -65.34
C LEU A 284 -21.11 13.82 -66.18
N ASN A 285 -22.07 13.11 -65.57
CA ASN A 285 -22.95 12.17 -66.28
C ASN A 285 -23.89 12.89 -67.25
N GLU A 286 -24.44 14.06 -66.89
CA GLU A 286 -25.25 14.88 -67.81
C GLU A 286 -24.43 15.38 -69.00
N ILE A 287 -23.16 15.76 -68.78
CA ILE A 287 -22.24 16.14 -69.85
C ILE A 287 -21.89 14.94 -70.74
N GLN A 288 -21.86 13.72 -70.20
CA GLN A 288 -21.57 12.48 -70.94
C GLN A 288 -22.76 11.91 -71.74
N THR A 289 -24.01 12.23 -71.37
CA THR A 289 -25.23 11.74 -72.07
C THR A 289 -25.76 12.72 -73.14
N GLY A 290 -25.20 13.91 -73.26
CA GLY A 290 -25.43 14.83 -74.38
C GLY A 290 -24.83 14.32 -75.71
N PRO A 291 -25.36 14.75 -76.87
CA PRO A 291 -24.92 14.26 -78.17
C PRO A 291 -23.43 14.53 -78.40
N ALA A 292 -22.77 13.49 -78.90
CA ALA A 292 -21.33 13.26 -78.85
C ALA A 292 -20.46 14.35 -79.50
N THR A 293 -19.41 14.77 -78.77
CA THR A 293 -18.04 14.90 -79.33
C THR A 293 -17.03 14.80 -78.17
N PRO A 294 -16.03 13.89 -78.19
CA PRO A 294 -15.18 13.65 -77.02
C PRO A 294 -13.96 14.58 -76.98
N PRO A 295 -13.63 15.22 -75.83
CA PRO A 295 -12.28 15.70 -75.58
C PRO A 295 -11.50 14.73 -74.65
N ARG A 296 -10.18 14.67 -74.84
CA ARG A 296 -9.23 13.74 -74.20
C ARG A 296 -9.26 13.77 -72.66
N ILE A 297 -9.57 12.64 -72.03
CA ILE A 297 -9.75 12.47 -70.57
C ILE A 297 -8.47 11.94 -69.85
N ASP A 298 -7.46 11.47 -70.59
CA ASP A 298 -6.34 10.68 -70.03
C ASP A 298 -5.41 11.37 -69.00
N PRO A 299 -5.10 12.69 -69.04
CA PRO A 299 -4.09 13.24 -68.12
C PRO A 299 -4.58 13.31 -66.67
N ARG A 300 -5.86 13.64 -66.45
CA ARG A 300 -6.42 13.87 -65.11
C ARG A 300 -6.70 12.57 -64.36
N ILE A 301 -7.08 11.50 -65.08
CA ILE A 301 -7.28 10.18 -64.48
C ILE A 301 -5.96 9.59 -63.97
N ASN A 302 -4.87 9.78 -64.72
CA ASN A 302 -3.55 9.32 -64.28
C ASN A 302 -3.06 10.12 -63.08
N GLN A 303 -3.26 11.44 -63.09
CA GLN A 303 -2.93 12.30 -61.94
C GLN A 303 -3.68 11.90 -60.65
N LEU A 304 -4.98 11.60 -60.75
CA LEU A 304 -5.78 11.16 -59.60
C LEU A 304 -5.42 9.76 -59.10
N ARG A 305 -4.94 8.87 -59.99
CA ARG A 305 -4.41 7.55 -59.59
C ARG A 305 -3.09 7.71 -58.83
N ASP A 306 -2.21 8.58 -59.31
CA ASP A 306 -0.94 8.87 -58.66
C ASP A 306 -1.14 9.50 -57.28
N GLU A 307 -2.09 10.44 -57.15
CA GLU A 307 -2.46 11.07 -55.87
C GLU A 307 -3.05 10.05 -54.86
N ARG A 308 -3.91 9.14 -55.33
CA ARG A 308 -4.48 8.06 -54.49
C ARG A 308 -3.40 7.09 -54.02
N ASP A 309 -2.48 6.72 -54.91
CA ASP A 309 -1.44 5.74 -54.61
C ASP A 309 -0.31 6.37 -53.77
N ALA A 310 -0.12 7.69 -53.84
CA ALA A 310 0.67 8.46 -52.87
C ALA A 310 0.00 8.47 -51.48
N ALA A 311 -1.29 8.80 -51.38
CA ALA A 311 -2.01 8.82 -50.11
C ALA A 311 -2.05 7.45 -49.42
N ARG A 312 -2.13 6.34 -50.17
CA ARG A 312 -2.04 4.97 -49.64
C ARG A 312 -0.64 4.66 -49.08
N ARG A 313 0.41 5.15 -49.73
CA ARG A 313 1.81 5.00 -49.26
C ARG A 313 2.05 5.81 -47.99
N ASP A 314 1.59 7.06 -47.94
CA ASP A 314 1.69 7.91 -46.75
C ASP A 314 0.98 7.30 -45.54
N ARG A 315 -0.22 6.74 -45.74
CA ARG A 315 -0.95 6.03 -44.69
C ARG A 315 -0.20 4.80 -44.18
N SER A 316 0.43 4.05 -45.08
CA SER A 316 1.21 2.85 -44.72
C SER A 316 2.49 3.24 -43.96
N GLN A 317 3.18 4.31 -44.38
CA GLN A 317 4.34 4.85 -43.66
C GLN A 317 3.97 5.42 -42.28
N LEU A 318 2.80 6.07 -42.15
CA LEU A 318 2.28 6.50 -40.86
C LEU A 318 1.97 5.33 -39.92
N GLN A 319 1.38 4.25 -40.45
CA GLN A 319 1.16 3.01 -39.68
C GLN A 319 2.48 2.37 -39.23
N GLU A 320 3.49 2.34 -40.10
CA GLU A 320 4.80 1.79 -39.78
C GLU A 320 5.55 2.67 -38.76
N ARG A 321 5.51 3.99 -38.90
CA ARG A 321 6.06 4.95 -37.92
C ARG A 321 5.36 4.85 -36.56
N LEU A 322 4.05 4.58 -36.55
CA LEU A 322 3.30 4.34 -35.32
C LEU A 322 3.74 3.02 -34.65
N GLN A 323 3.89 1.94 -35.40
CA GLN A 323 4.45 0.68 -34.87
C GLN A 323 5.88 0.84 -34.37
N GLU A 324 6.72 1.59 -35.10
CA GLU A 324 8.09 1.91 -34.73
C GLU A 324 8.14 2.76 -33.45
N ALA A 325 7.25 3.75 -33.30
CA ALA A 325 7.14 4.57 -32.10
C ALA A 325 6.67 3.75 -30.90
N LEU A 326 5.72 2.83 -31.08
CA LEU A 326 5.29 1.87 -30.06
C LEU A 326 6.41 0.91 -29.65
N ARG A 327 7.30 0.53 -30.57
CA ARG A 327 8.52 -0.25 -30.28
C ARG A 327 9.61 0.55 -29.55
N ARG A 328 9.64 1.87 -29.74
CA ARG A 328 10.62 2.81 -29.15
C ARG A 328 10.19 3.39 -27.81
N LEU A 329 8.93 3.20 -27.40
CA LEU A 329 8.55 3.39 -26.01
C LEU A 329 9.49 2.53 -25.15
N PRO A 330 10.02 3.05 -24.03
CA PRO A 330 10.94 2.30 -23.19
C PRO A 330 10.20 1.05 -22.68
N GLN A 331 10.50 -0.10 -23.31
CA GLN A 331 10.18 -1.39 -22.73
C GLN A 331 11.04 -1.49 -21.49
N SER A 332 10.45 -1.18 -20.34
CA SER A 332 11.02 -1.49 -19.05
C SER A 332 11.28 -2.99 -19.06
N GLY A 333 12.54 -3.38 -19.29
CA GLY A 333 12.94 -4.77 -19.31
C GLY A 333 12.73 -5.40 -17.94
N LYS A 334 11.55 -5.97 -17.72
CA LYS A 334 11.17 -6.89 -16.65
C LYS A 334 10.10 -7.80 -17.25
N GLY A 335 10.25 -9.12 -17.09
CA GLY A 335 9.39 -10.11 -17.74
C GLY A 335 7.90 -9.81 -17.51
N GLU A 336 7.13 -9.83 -18.59
CA GLU A 336 5.69 -9.53 -18.63
C GLU A 336 4.94 -10.30 -17.54
N GLY A 337 4.66 -9.61 -16.45
CA GLY A 337 4.02 -10.16 -15.28
C GLY A 337 2.58 -10.54 -15.56
N LEU A 338 2.33 -11.75 -16.06
CA LEU A 338 1.00 -12.25 -16.37
C LEU A 338 0.34 -12.87 -15.13
N VAL A 339 -0.87 -12.45 -14.81
CA VAL A 339 -1.73 -13.10 -13.81
C VAL A 339 -2.92 -13.73 -14.51
N ILE A 340 -3.19 -15.01 -14.24
CA ILE A 340 -4.31 -15.74 -14.84
C ILE A 340 -5.30 -16.11 -13.73
N LEU A 341 -6.56 -15.70 -13.89
CA LEU A 341 -7.65 -15.99 -12.96
C LEU A 341 -8.73 -16.79 -13.69
N LEU A 342 -8.95 -18.05 -13.30
CA LEU A 342 -9.85 -18.97 -13.98
C LEU A 342 -11.12 -19.18 -13.16
N ASP A 343 -12.28 -18.85 -13.72
CA ASP A 343 -13.57 -19.27 -13.20
C ASP A 343 -13.89 -20.67 -13.73
N LEU A 344 -13.67 -21.69 -12.91
CA LEU A 344 -13.84 -23.06 -13.36
C LEU A 344 -15.31 -23.40 -13.62
N ALA A 345 -16.25 -22.78 -12.91
CA ALA A 345 -17.66 -23.02 -13.09
C ALA A 345 -18.14 -22.49 -14.44
N ASN A 346 -17.75 -21.25 -14.79
CA ASN A 346 -18.09 -20.64 -16.07
C ASN A 346 -17.45 -21.37 -17.25
N LEU A 347 -16.14 -21.66 -17.16
CA LEU A 347 -15.43 -22.40 -18.21
C LEU A 347 -16.00 -23.82 -18.40
N SER A 348 -16.25 -24.55 -17.31
CA SER A 348 -16.81 -25.91 -17.37
C SER A 348 -18.24 -25.93 -17.90
N ALA A 349 -19.06 -24.92 -17.57
CA ALA A 349 -20.42 -24.85 -18.06
C ALA A 349 -20.46 -24.85 -19.60
N GLY A 350 -19.54 -24.13 -20.24
CA GLY A 350 -19.31 -24.17 -21.69
C GLY A 350 -18.98 -25.57 -22.21
N ALA A 351 -18.00 -26.23 -21.60
CA ALA A 351 -17.54 -27.55 -22.01
C ALA A 351 -18.56 -28.68 -21.81
N ARG A 352 -19.49 -28.55 -20.85
CA ARG A 352 -20.59 -29.52 -20.66
C ARG A 352 -21.45 -29.71 -21.90
N ALA A 353 -21.63 -28.67 -22.72
CA ALA A 353 -22.36 -28.79 -23.98
C ALA A 353 -21.64 -29.68 -25.01
N LEU A 354 -20.32 -29.82 -24.87
CA LEU A 354 -19.46 -30.65 -25.73
C LEU A 354 -19.17 -32.03 -25.12
N GLY A 355 -19.71 -32.33 -23.94
CA GLY A 355 -19.60 -33.64 -23.29
C GLY A 355 -18.20 -34.04 -22.82
N ARG A 356 -17.21 -33.13 -22.86
CA ARG A 356 -15.81 -33.42 -22.49
C ARG A 356 -15.31 -32.40 -21.45
N PRO A 357 -14.52 -32.83 -20.45
CA PRO A 357 -13.94 -31.91 -19.48
C PRO A 357 -12.80 -31.09 -20.11
N ILE A 358 -12.55 -29.90 -19.56
CA ILE A 358 -11.44 -29.03 -19.98
C ILE A 358 -10.11 -29.58 -19.46
N ASP A 359 -9.07 -29.55 -20.30
CA ASP A 359 -7.69 -29.70 -19.87
C ASP A 359 -7.11 -28.34 -19.45
N TYR A 360 -7.25 -28.02 -18.16
CA TYR A 360 -6.77 -26.75 -17.62
C TYR A 360 -5.24 -26.58 -17.70
N SER A 361 -4.48 -27.67 -17.74
CA SER A 361 -3.02 -27.60 -17.88
C SER A 361 -2.65 -27.15 -19.29
N ALA A 362 -3.26 -27.79 -20.31
CA ALA A 362 -3.07 -27.42 -21.70
C ALA A 362 -3.58 -26.00 -21.99
N LEU A 363 -4.75 -25.66 -21.43
CA LEU A 363 -5.34 -24.33 -21.54
C LEU A 363 -4.40 -23.26 -20.98
N VAL A 364 -3.94 -23.39 -19.73
CA VAL A 364 -3.03 -22.40 -19.12
C VAL A 364 -1.74 -22.28 -19.91
N HIS A 365 -1.17 -23.39 -20.38
CA HIS A 365 0.01 -23.37 -21.23
C HIS A 365 -0.21 -22.57 -22.53
N ARG A 366 -1.35 -22.77 -23.20
CA ARG A 366 -1.75 -22.02 -24.40
C ARG A 366 -1.95 -20.53 -24.09
N LEU A 367 -2.64 -20.20 -23.01
CA LEU A 367 -2.92 -18.83 -22.58
C LEU A 367 -1.65 -18.07 -22.18
N CYS A 368 -0.64 -18.75 -21.65
CA CYS A 368 0.66 -18.15 -21.36
C CYS A 368 1.35 -17.68 -22.65
N ALA A 369 1.22 -18.42 -23.76
CA ALA A 369 1.79 -18.06 -25.07
C ALA A 369 3.29 -17.69 -25.01
N GLY A 370 4.07 -18.39 -24.17
CA GLY A 370 5.50 -18.14 -23.95
C GLY A 370 5.81 -17.11 -22.85
N ARG A 371 4.80 -16.43 -22.29
CA ARG A 371 4.94 -15.55 -21.12
C ARG A 371 5.04 -16.39 -19.85
N LYS A 372 5.84 -15.95 -18.88
CA LYS A 372 5.92 -16.61 -17.57
C LYS A 372 4.91 -15.97 -16.61
N PRO A 373 3.85 -16.68 -16.19
CA PRO A 373 2.89 -16.10 -15.27
C PRO A 373 3.51 -15.88 -13.89
N ILE A 374 3.21 -14.73 -13.28
CA ILE A 374 3.47 -14.47 -11.85
C ILE A 374 2.59 -15.40 -11.01
N LYS A 375 1.33 -15.55 -11.42
CA LYS A 375 0.33 -16.28 -10.66
C LYS A 375 -0.75 -16.86 -11.58
N VAL A 376 -1.16 -18.08 -11.30
CA VAL A 376 -2.35 -18.70 -11.88
C VAL A 376 -3.24 -19.18 -10.74
N VAL A 377 -4.49 -18.71 -10.70
CA VAL A 377 -5.47 -19.06 -9.66
C VAL A 377 -6.75 -19.56 -10.33
N ALA A 378 -7.22 -20.72 -9.90
CA ALA A 378 -8.47 -21.32 -10.30
C ALA A 378 -9.47 -21.30 -9.16
N PHE A 379 -10.67 -20.81 -9.42
CA PHE A 379 -11.75 -20.65 -8.46
C PHE A 379 -12.82 -21.71 -8.70
N THR A 380 -13.16 -22.46 -7.66
CA THR A 380 -14.14 -23.54 -7.74
C THR A 380 -14.94 -23.68 -6.44
N SER A 381 -16.12 -24.27 -6.53
CA SER A 381 -17.03 -24.45 -5.40
C SER A 381 -17.27 -25.93 -5.17
N GLY A 382 -17.32 -26.35 -3.90
CA GLY A 382 -17.44 -27.76 -3.52
C GLY A 382 -16.67 -28.08 -2.24
N ASP A 383 -16.42 -29.37 -2.00
CA ASP A 383 -15.63 -29.84 -0.86
C ASP A 383 -14.23 -30.28 -1.31
N PRO A 384 -13.17 -29.57 -0.91
CA PRO A 384 -11.79 -29.97 -1.22
C PRO A 384 -11.37 -31.28 -0.55
N ASN A 385 -12.08 -31.77 0.47
CA ASN A 385 -11.70 -32.97 1.23
C ASN A 385 -12.25 -34.26 0.64
N GLU A 386 -13.27 -34.18 -0.22
CA GLU A 386 -13.75 -35.33 -0.99
C GLU A 386 -12.65 -35.84 -1.93
N GLU A 387 -12.63 -37.14 -2.20
CA GLU A 387 -11.55 -37.75 -2.98
C GLU A 387 -11.45 -37.17 -4.40
N GLY A 388 -12.59 -36.86 -5.02
CA GLY A 388 -12.63 -36.14 -6.31
C GLY A 388 -12.02 -34.74 -6.22
N GLY A 389 -12.35 -33.97 -5.18
CA GLY A 389 -11.82 -32.62 -4.94
C GLY A 389 -10.31 -32.61 -4.67
N ARG A 390 -9.82 -33.58 -3.89
CA ARG A 390 -8.38 -33.76 -3.62
C ARG A 390 -7.60 -34.07 -4.89
N ARG A 391 -8.01 -35.11 -5.64
CA ARG A 391 -7.35 -35.50 -6.91
C ARG A 391 -7.36 -34.36 -7.94
N PHE A 392 -8.47 -33.63 -8.01
CA PHE A 392 -8.59 -32.47 -8.89
C PHE A 392 -7.61 -31.35 -8.50
N THR A 393 -7.55 -31.03 -7.21
CA THR A 393 -6.62 -30.01 -6.68
C THR A 393 -5.17 -30.39 -6.93
N GLU A 394 -4.79 -31.64 -6.64
CA GLU A 394 -3.44 -32.16 -6.86
C GLU A 394 -3.00 -32.05 -8.33
N LYS A 395 -3.89 -32.42 -9.27
CA LYS A 395 -3.62 -32.30 -10.71
C LYS A 395 -3.35 -30.86 -11.13
N LEU A 396 -4.16 -29.90 -10.67
CA LEU A 396 -3.99 -28.48 -11.00
C LEU A 396 -2.74 -27.89 -10.34
N GLN A 397 -2.47 -28.22 -9.09
CA GLN A 397 -1.27 -27.78 -8.37
C GLN A 397 0.01 -28.30 -9.03
N ALA A 398 0.01 -29.54 -9.52
CA ALA A 398 1.13 -30.09 -10.30
C ALA A 398 1.38 -29.31 -11.60
N ALA A 399 0.35 -28.68 -12.17
CA ALA A 399 0.47 -27.78 -13.32
C ALA A 399 0.80 -26.32 -12.94
N GLY A 400 1.08 -26.03 -11.66
CA GLY A 400 1.40 -24.69 -11.17
C GLY A 400 0.18 -23.78 -10.96
N ILE A 401 -1.02 -24.36 -10.88
CA ILE A 401 -2.29 -23.64 -10.69
C ILE A 401 -2.70 -23.71 -9.22
N GLU A 402 -2.82 -22.55 -8.56
CA GLU A 402 -3.43 -22.48 -7.22
C GLU A 402 -4.93 -22.69 -7.32
N VAL A 403 -5.51 -23.55 -6.47
CA VAL A 403 -6.96 -23.79 -6.45
C VAL A 403 -7.56 -23.19 -5.19
N ARG A 404 -8.60 -22.37 -5.36
CA ARG A 404 -9.39 -21.78 -4.27
C ARG A 404 -10.79 -22.38 -4.24
N TRP A 405 -11.15 -22.91 -3.08
CA TRP A 405 -12.44 -23.58 -2.83
C TRP A 405 -13.38 -22.70 -2.01
N LYS A 406 -14.64 -22.59 -2.46
CA LYS A 406 -15.73 -21.95 -1.70
C LYS A 406 -16.71 -23.02 -1.28
N THR A 407 -16.95 -23.11 0.02
CA THR A 407 -17.96 -24.01 0.56
C THR A 407 -19.33 -23.59 0.06
N LEU A 408 -20.10 -24.53 -0.46
CA LEU A 408 -21.47 -24.29 -0.89
C LEU A 408 -22.33 -23.91 0.32
N TRP A 409 -22.77 -22.66 0.38
CA TRP A 409 -23.68 -22.20 1.42
C TRP A 409 -25.11 -22.29 0.91
N ARG A 410 -25.90 -23.21 1.48
CA ARG A 410 -27.33 -23.33 1.22
C ARG A 410 -28.09 -22.42 2.17
N GLN A 411 -28.75 -21.41 1.63
CA GLN A 411 -29.65 -20.56 2.41
C GLN A 411 -30.95 -21.32 2.72
N VAL A 412 -31.63 -20.93 3.81
CA VAL A 412 -32.90 -21.52 4.25
C VAL A 412 -34.00 -21.44 3.17
N ASP A 413 -33.90 -20.46 2.27
CA ASP A 413 -34.83 -20.23 1.16
C ASP A 413 -34.50 -21.04 -0.10
N GLY A 414 -33.54 -21.98 -0.04
CA GLY A 414 -33.17 -22.86 -1.14
C GLY A 414 -32.23 -22.25 -2.19
N ASN A 415 -31.93 -20.95 -2.12
CA ASN A 415 -30.98 -20.32 -3.04
C ASN A 415 -29.53 -20.71 -2.70
N VAL A 416 -28.78 -21.16 -3.70
CA VAL A 416 -27.39 -21.60 -3.56
C VAL A 416 -26.48 -20.53 -4.13
N LYS A 417 -25.81 -19.75 -3.27
CA LYS A 417 -24.79 -18.79 -3.70
C LYS A 417 -23.44 -19.50 -3.81
N ALA A 418 -23.07 -19.87 -5.03
CA ALA A 418 -21.84 -20.59 -5.33
C ALA A 418 -20.91 -19.88 -6.33
N ASP A 419 -21.27 -18.68 -6.81
CA ASP A 419 -20.43 -17.87 -7.69
C ASP A 419 -19.15 -17.40 -7.00
N TRP A 420 -18.14 -17.09 -7.81
CA TRP A 420 -16.86 -16.58 -7.34
C TRP A 420 -16.61 -15.13 -7.75
N ASP A 421 -17.59 -14.45 -8.33
CA ASP A 421 -17.43 -13.16 -9.01
C ASP A 421 -16.77 -12.10 -8.12
N VAL A 422 -17.23 -11.99 -6.87
CA VAL A 422 -16.62 -11.09 -5.87
C VAL A 422 -15.19 -11.51 -5.52
N GLY A 423 -14.94 -12.80 -5.35
CA GLY A 423 -13.60 -13.30 -5.01
C GLY A 423 -12.59 -13.13 -6.14
N ILE A 424 -13.03 -13.39 -7.38
CA ILE A 424 -12.25 -13.17 -8.61
C ILE A 424 -11.97 -11.67 -8.76
N THR A 425 -12.99 -10.82 -8.58
CA THR A 425 -12.85 -9.36 -8.62
C THR A 425 -11.83 -8.84 -7.61
N LEU A 426 -11.93 -9.27 -6.36
CA LEU A 426 -10.99 -8.89 -5.31
C LEU A 426 -9.57 -9.38 -5.60
N GLU A 427 -9.42 -10.58 -6.16
CA GLU A 427 -8.10 -11.08 -6.54
C GLU A 427 -7.52 -10.28 -7.70
N ALA A 428 -8.31 -9.98 -8.73
CA ALA A 428 -7.88 -9.17 -9.88
C ALA A 428 -7.40 -7.78 -9.44
N LEU A 429 -8.17 -7.14 -8.55
CA LEU A 429 -7.82 -5.85 -7.97
C LEU A 429 -6.53 -5.90 -7.13
N ARG A 430 -6.11 -7.03 -6.58
CA ARG A 430 -4.82 -7.10 -5.84
C ARG A 430 -3.62 -6.98 -6.76
N TRP A 431 -3.75 -7.45 -8.00
CA TRP A 431 -2.64 -7.54 -8.95
C TRP A 431 -2.48 -6.29 -9.82
N ARG A 432 -3.47 -5.39 -9.82
CA ARG A 432 -3.56 -4.20 -10.70
C ARG A 432 -2.33 -3.28 -10.73
N HIS A 433 -1.50 -3.24 -9.68
CA HIS A 433 -0.30 -2.40 -9.63
C HIS A 433 1.02 -3.19 -9.78
N THR A 434 0.95 -4.50 -9.98
CA THR A 434 2.12 -5.41 -9.95
C THR A 434 2.21 -6.35 -11.14
N ALA A 435 1.08 -6.67 -11.76
CA ALA A 435 1.02 -7.40 -13.01
C ALA A 435 1.08 -6.41 -14.19
N ASP A 436 1.67 -6.83 -15.30
CA ASP A 436 1.63 -6.09 -16.56
C ASP A 436 0.38 -6.46 -17.37
N SER A 437 -0.10 -7.71 -17.19
CA SER A 437 -1.34 -8.18 -17.80
C SER A 437 -2.10 -9.13 -16.90
N LEU A 438 -3.43 -9.09 -17.00
CA LEU A 438 -4.33 -10.00 -16.31
C LEU A 438 -5.22 -10.70 -17.33
N LEU A 439 -5.29 -12.03 -17.24
CA LEU A 439 -6.14 -12.85 -18.08
C LEU A 439 -7.26 -13.46 -17.25
N LEU A 440 -8.49 -13.10 -17.59
CA LEU A 440 -9.71 -13.61 -16.97
C LEU A 440 -10.25 -14.80 -17.77
N GLY A 441 -10.14 -16.01 -17.23
CA GLY A 441 -10.78 -17.20 -17.76
C GLY A 441 -12.25 -17.26 -17.37
N SER A 442 -13.07 -16.38 -17.94
CA SER A 442 -14.53 -16.38 -17.80
C SER A 442 -15.17 -15.71 -19.02
N GLY A 443 -16.39 -16.12 -19.34
CA GLY A 443 -17.26 -15.47 -20.33
C GLY A 443 -18.33 -14.55 -19.72
N ASP A 444 -18.33 -14.34 -18.40
CA ASP A 444 -19.40 -13.62 -17.71
C ASP A 444 -19.38 -12.10 -17.97
N GLY A 445 -20.55 -11.55 -18.31
CA GLY A 445 -20.72 -10.11 -18.56
C GLY A 445 -20.58 -9.25 -17.31
N ASP A 446 -20.76 -9.83 -16.12
CA ASP A 446 -20.65 -9.11 -14.85
C ASP A 446 -19.22 -8.60 -14.59
N PHE A 447 -18.22 -9.15 -15.28
CA PHE A 447 -16.83 -8.67 -15.20
C PHE A 447 -16.53 -7.48 -16.12
N VAL A 448 -17.47 -6.99 -16.94
CA VAL A 448 -17.21 -5.85 -17.84
C VAL A 448 -16.74 -4.62 -17.08
N GLU A 449 -17.39 -4.29 -15.96
CA GLU A 449 -16.99 -3.15 -15.13
C GLU A 449 -15.60 -3.35 -14.50
N LEU A 450 -15.28 -4.58 -14.08
CA LEU A 450 -13.95 -4.93 -13.59
C LEU A 450 -12.88 -4.75 -14.69
N VAL A 451 -13.14 -5.24 -15.90
CA VAL A 451 -12.23 -5.10 -17.04
C VAL A 451 -11.94 -3.63 -17.30
N GLN A 452 -12.99 -2.81 -17.40
CA GLN A 452 -12.86 -1.38 -17.65
C GLN A 452 -12.07 -0.68 -16.53
N GLN A 453 -12.38 -0.98 -15.27
CA GLN A 453 -11.67 -0.40 -14.13
C GLN A 453 -10.17 -0.72 -14.18
N LEU A 454 -9.80 -1.99 -14.39
CA LEU A 454 -8.41 -2.44 -14.47
C LEU A 454 -7.66 -1.79 -15.64
N GLN A 455 -8.29 -1.70 -16.81
CA GLN A 455 -7.72 -1.02 -17.98
C GLN A 455 -7.50 0.46 -17.73
N THR A 456 -8.41 1.12 -17.03
CA THR A 456 -8.27 2.53 -16.69
C THR A 456 -7.15 2.76 -15.65
N GLU A 457 -6.72 1.72 -14.94
CA GLU A 457 -5.52 1.70 -14.09
C GLU A 457 -4.23 1.33 -14.85
N GLY A 458 -4.30 1.16 -16.16
CA GLY A 458 -3.16 0.85 -17.03
C GLY A 458 -2.80 -0.62 -17.11
N LEU A 459 -3.61 -1.52 -16.54
CA LEU A 459 -3.43 -2.96 -16.66
C LEU A 459 -3.99 -3.47 -17.98
N ARG A 460 -3.19 -4.23 -18.74
CA ARG A 460 -3.70 -4.91 -19.94
C ARG A 460 -4.58 -6.09 -19.52
N VAL A 461 -5.85 -6.10 -19.93
CA VAL A 461 -6.80 -7.14 -19.56
C VAL A 461 -7.15 -8.00 -20.76
N GLU A 462 -6.89 -9.29 -20.63
CA GLU A 462 -7.27 -10.32 -21.59
C GLU A 462 -8.40 -11.17 -20.99
N ALA A 463 -9.22 -11.80 -21.82
CA ALA A 463 -10.17 -12.81 -21.35
C ALA A 463 -10.09 -14.09 -22.19
N ALA A 464 -10.42 -15.22 -21.58
CA ALA A 464 -10.56 -16.49 -22.25
C ALA A 464 -11.93 -17.11 -21.92
N GLY A 465 -12.68 -17.48 -22.94
CA GLY A 465 -13.99 -18.10 -22.78
C GLY A 465 -14.50 -18.74 -24.05
N TRP A 466 -15.63 -19.45 -23.94
CA TRP A 466 -16.32 -20.05 -25.08
C TRP A 466 -17.00 -18.95 -25.91
N PRO A 467 -16.63 -18.73 -27.19
CA PRO A 467 -17.11 -17.59 -27.97
C PRO A 467 -18.64 -17.44 -28.02
N GLU A 468 -19.35 -18.56 -28.07
CA GLU A 468 -20.81 -18.65 -28.15
C GLU A 468 -21.51 -18.38 -26.81
N ARG A 469 -20.78 -18.50 -25.69
CA ARG A 469 -21.31 -18.34 -24.33
C ARG A 469 -20.72 -17.16 -23.57
N SER A 470 -19.71 -16.50 -24.12
CA SER A 470 -19.16 -15.27 -23.58
C SER A 470 -20.01 -14.07 -23.96
N HIS A 471 -20.34 -13.24 -22.97
CA HIS A 471 -21.11 -12.02 -23.15
C HIS A 471 -20.43 -11.10 -24.18
N ARG A 472 -21.21 -10.55 -25.11
CA ARG A 472 -20.69 -9.75 -26.23
C ARG A 472 -19.88 -8.55 -25.73
N GLN A 473 -20.41 -7.83 -24.76
CA GLN A 473 -19.79 -6.62 -24.22
C GLN A 473 -18.45 -6.93 -23.52
N LEU A 474 -18.29 -8.11 -22.91
CA LEU A 474 -17.02 -8.53 -22.32
C LEU A 474 -15.96 -8.74 -23.41
N LYS A 475 -16.33 -9.42 -24.51
CA LYS A 475 -15.42 -9.64 -25.64
C LYS A 475 -14.97 -8.33 -26.29
N GLU A 476 -15.87 -7.34 -26.33
CA GLU A 476 -15.59 -6.02 -26.89
C GLU A 476 -14.81 -5.10 -25.92
N SER A 477 -14.85 -5.35 -24.60
CA SER A 477 -14.17 -4.52 -23.61
C SER A 477 -12.72 -4.92 -23.35
N VAL A 478 -12.36 -6.20 -23.50
CA VAL A 478 -10.99 -6.68 -23.23
C VAL A 478 -9.99 -6.32 -24.34
N ASP A 479 -8.72 -6.16 -24.00
CA ASP A 479 -7.63 -5.89 -24.95
C ASP A 479 -7.40 -7.07 -25.90
N ARG A 480 -7.67 -8.29 -25.43
CA ARG A 480 -7.59 -9.51 -26.22
C ARG A 480 -8.53 -10.57 -25.67
N PHE A 481 -9.33 -11.16 -26.54
CA PHE A 481 -10.14 -12.32 -26.23
C PHE A 481 -9.52 -13.60 -26.82
N PHE A 482 -9.35 -14.63 -25.99
CA PHE A 482 -8.87 -15.96 -26.36
C PHE A 482 -10.07 -16.90 -26.47
N PRO A 483 -10.48 -17.28 -27.68
CA PRO A 483 -11.53 -18.27 -27.86
C PRO A 483 -11.05 -19.62 -27.31
N LEU A 484 -11.92 -20.28 -26.52
CA LEU A 484 -11.80 -21.71 -26.23
C LEU A 484 -12.38 -22.53 -27.38
N ASP A 485 -11.76 -23.66 -27.65
CA ASP A 485 -12.22 -24.61 -28.65
C ASP A 485 -11.97 -26.07 -28.23
N THR A 486 -12.14 -27.02 -29.16
CA THR A 486 -12.03 -28.46 -28.88
C THR A 486 -10.62 -28.91 -28.51
N GLN A 487 -9.58 -28.13 -28.79
CA GLN A 487 -8.19 -28.42 -28.41
C GLN A 487 -7.92 -28.21 -26.92
N ASP A 488 -8.77 -27.43 -26.24
CA ASP A 488 -8.69 -27.18 -24.79
C ASP A 488 -9.39 -28.26 -23.96
N LEU A 489 -9.98 -29.28 -24.62
CA LEU A 489 -10.70 -30.37 -23.97
C LEU A 489 -9.78 -31.58 -23.81
N MET A 490 -9.98 -32.35 -22.72
CA MET A 490 -9.25 -33.60 -22.50
C MET A 490 -9.44 -34.56 -23.68
N PRO A 491 -8.41 -35.33 -24.09
CA PRO A 491 -8.52 -36.31 -25.17
C PRO A 491 -9.69 -37.27 -24.95
N CYS A 492 -10.34 -37.68 -26.05
CA CYS A 492 -11.42 -38.66 -26.02
C CYS A 492 -10.95 -40.04 -25.57
#